data_AF-A0A968H0W8-F1
#
_entry.id   AF-A0A968H0W8-F1
#
_cell.length_a   1.000
_cell.length_b   1.000
_cell.length_c   1.000
_cell.angle_alpha   90.00
_cell.angle_beta   90.00
_cell.angle_gamma   90.00
#
_symmetry.space_group_name_H-M   'P 1'
#
loop_
_entity.id
_entity.type
_entity.pdbx_description
1 polymer ?
#
loop_
_entity_poly.entity_id
_entity_poly.type
_entity_poly.pdbx_seq_one_letter_code
_entity_poly.pdbx_strand_id
1 'polypeptide(L)'
;MTMSRALPGLLVVIVAVVAACSSSSPAGSAAGPTSAGQSSEGTQTSDGGQVTVVVDWAGPAAGAAFDVKLDTHSVDLDALDLAGATLRNDRGETLTASAWVAPKGGHHREGALTFDGNATAFFAGAKWIELVITGVGDLPERTLRWDVGS
;
A
#
# COMPACT_ATOMS: atom_id res chain seq x y z
N MET A 1 -1.22 52.56 -63.88
CA MET A 1 -0.34 52.20 -65.01
C MET A 1 0.78 51.34 -64.44
N THR A 2 0.68 49.99 -64.55
CA THR A 2 1.36 49.13 -65.55
C THR A 2 2.82 48.89 -65.10
N MET A 3 3.43 47.70 -64.97
CA MET A 3 3.16 46.26 -65.06
C MET A 3 4.47 45.59 -64.59
N SER A 4 4.42 44.34 -64.08
CA SER A 4 5.29 43.19 -64.46
C SER A 4 5.10 42.07 -63.44
N ARG A 5 4.46 40.93 -63.74
CA ARG A 5 4.85 39.76 -64.57
C ARG A 5 6.15 39.06 -64.11
N ALA A 6 6.02 37.90 -63.45
CA ALA A 6 6.33 36.58 -64.03
C ALA A 6 6.10 35.41 -63.02
N LEU A 7 5.47 34.34 -63.53
CA LEU A 7 5.34 32.95 -63.04
C LEU A 7 6.71 32.21 -63.02
N PRO A 8 6.86 30.90 -62.64
CA PRO A 8 5.88 29.86 -62.27
C PRO A 8 6.27 29.00 -61.04
N GLY A 9 5.41 28.08 -60.60
CA GLY A 9 5.76 27.09 -59.58
C GLY A 9 4.68 26.07 -59.30
N LEU A 10 4.33 25.29 -60.32
CA LEU A 10 3.54 24.06 -60.28
C LEU A 10 4.00 23.12 -59.15
N LEU A 11 3.09 22.70 -58.25
CA LEU A 11 2.91 21.28 -58.01
C LEU A 11 1.54 20.96 -57.42
N VAL A 12 0.81 20.17 -58.19
CA VAL A 12 -0.38 19.42 -57.83
C VAL A 12 0.00 18.36 -56.80
N VAL A 13 -0.71 18.27 -55.68
CA VAL A 13 -0.96 16.98 -55.03
C VAL A 13 -2.42 16.93 -54.61
N ILE A 14 -3.17 16.19 -55.43
CA ILE A 14 -4.49 15.65 -55.11
C ILE A 14 -4.28 14.65 -53.96
N VAL A 15 -4.94 14.85 -52.83
CA VAL A 15 -5.11 13.78 -51.83
C VAL A 15 -6.59 13.52 -51.66
N ALA A 16 -6.91 12.25 -51.86
CA ALA A 16 -8.23 11.66 -51.98
C ALA A 16 -9.05 11.75 -50.70
N VAL A 17 -10.35 11.85 -50.91
CA VAL A 17 -11.39 11.63 -49.91
C VAL A 17 -11.39 10.15 -49.51
N VAL A 18 -11.31 9.87 -48.21
CA VAL A 18 -11.86 8.64 -47.63
C VAL A 18 -12.55 9.00 -46.33
N ALA A 19 -13.87 9.05 -46.40
CA ALA A 19 -14.73 8.91 -45.24
C ALA A 19 -14.71 7.44 -44.82
N ALA A 20 -14.22 7.15 -43.62
CA ALA A 20 -14.44 5.90 -42.94
C ALA A 20 -14.62 6.17 -41.44
N CYS A 21 -15.88 6.18 -41.01
CA CYS A 21 -16.23 6.05 -39.61
C CYS A 21 -15.80 4.66 -39.15
N SER A 22 -14.99 4.56 -38.10
CA SER A 22 -14.90 3.37 -37.25
C SER A 22 -14.33 3.77 -35.90
N SER A 23 -15.21 3.76 -34.91
CA SER A 23 -14.92 3.83 -33.49
C SER A 23 -14.00 2.69 -33.07
N SER A 24 -12.71 2.99 -32.90
CA SER A 24 -11.76 2.08 -32.27
C SER A 24 -11.61 2.48 -30.79
N SER A 25 -12.39 1.81 -29.94
CA SER A 25 -12.13 1.77 -28.50
C SER A 25 -10.68 1.33 -28.26
N PRO A 26 -9.92 1.96 -27.34
CA PRO A 26 -8.64 1.42 -26.95
C PRO A 26 -8.86 0.03 -26.33
N ALA A 27 -8.25 -0.96 -26.97
CA ALA A 27 -8.21 -2.33 -26.52
C ALA A 27 -7.72 -2.38 -25.07
N GLY A 28 -8.52 -3.00 -24.21
CA GLY A 28 -8.12 -3.35 -22.87
C GLY A 28 -6.90 -4.26 -22.95
N SER A 29 -5.76 -3.78 -22.47
CA SER A 29 -4.72 -4.65 -21.95
C SER A 29 -5.30 -5.32 -20.71
N ALA A 30 -5.89 -6.49 -20.91
CA ALA A 30 -6.11 -7.46 -19.87
C ALA A 30 -4.74 -7.91 -19.35
N ALA A 31 -4.20 -7.16 -18.40
CA ALA A 31 -3.30 -7.73 -17.41
C ALA A 31 -4.14 -8.77 -16.68
N GLY A 32 -3.96 -10.04 -17.03
CA GLY A 32 -4.52 -11.13 -16.24
C GLY A 32 -4.06 -10.96 -14.79
N PRO A 33 -4.91 -11.23 -13.79
CA PRO A 33 -4.44 -11.24 -12.42
C PRO A 33 -3.40 -12.38 -12.33
N THR A 34 -2.13 -12.00 -12.23
CA THR A 34 -1.13 -12.88 -11.67
C THR A 34 -1.53 -12.99 -10.22
N SER A 35 -2.13 -14.11 -9.82
CA SER A 35 -2.27 -14.42 -8.39
C SER A 35 -0.87 -14.47 -7.81
N ALA A 36 -0.43 -13.34 -7.26
CA ALA A 36 0.63 -13.33 -6.28
C ALA A 36 0.14 -14.30 -5.19
N GLY A 37 0.87 -15.40 -5.01
CA GLY A 37 0.67 -16.26 -3.85
C GLY A 37 0.69 -15.35 -2.63
N GLN A 38 -0.40 -15.33 -1.88
CA GLN A 38 -0.52 -14.54 -0.67
C GLN A 38 0.48 -15.13 0.32
N SER A 39 1.60 -14.45 0.50
CA SER A 39 2.60 -14.86 1.47
C SER A 39 2.02 -14.71 2.87
N SER A 40 2.11 -15.77 3.68
CA SER A 40 1.72 -15.79 5.10
C SER A 40 2.66 -14.98 6.01
N GLU A 41 3.56 -14.22 5.40
CA GLU A 41 4.65 -13.42 5.98
C GLU A 41 5.01 -12.31 4.98
N GLY A 42 5.73 -11.29 5.44
CA GLY A 42 6.26 -10.22 4.60
C GLY A 42 5.82 -8.83 5.03
N THR A 43 6.22 -7.85 4.22
CA THR A 43 6.03 -6.43 4.47
C THR A 43 4.64 -5.95 4.06
N GLN A 44 3.98 -5.20 4.93
CA GLN A 44 2.79 -4.43 4.60
C GLN A 44 3.05 -2.94 4.79
N THR A 45 2.51 -2.12 3.90
CA THR A 45 2.69 -0.66 3.92
C THR A 45 1.34 0.04 3.97
N SER A 46 1.24 1.07 4.81
CA SER A 46 0.09 1.97 4.90
C SER A 46 0.59 3.42 4.82
N ASP A 47 0.32 4.07 3.69
CA ASP A 47 0.60 5.49 3.47
C ASP A 47 -0.63 6.36 3.77
N GLY A 48 -0.41 7.54 4.35
CA GLY A 48 -1.47 8.54 4.57
C GLY A 48 -1.34 9.27 5.90
N GLY A 49 -2.17 10.30 6.12
CA GLY A 49 -2.17 11.07 7.38
C GLY A 49 -0.79 11.62 7.78
N GLN A 50 0.03 11.98 6.79
CA GLN A 50 1.40 12.49 6.96
C GLN A 50 2.46 11.49 7.46
N VAL A 51 2.08 10.23 7.70
CA VAL A 51 2.99 9.17 8.20
C VAL A 51 2.88 7.94 7.32
N THR A 52 4.00 7.44 6.82
CA THR A 52 4.08 6.11 6.20
C THR A 52 4.37 5.09 7.30
N VAL A 53 3.56 4.03 7.35
CA VAL A 53 3.73 2.90 8.25
C VAL A 53 4.16 1.70 7.42
N VAL A 54 5.30 1.11 7.76
CA VAL A 54 5.78 -0.14 7.18
C VAL A 54 5.84 -1.16 8.31
N VAL A 55 5.28 -2.34 8.07
CA VAL A 55 5.26 -3.41 9.06
C VAL A 55 5.80 -4.68 8.43
N ASP A 56 6.88 -5.19 9.00
CA ASP A 56 7.46 -6.48 8.65
C ASP A 56 7.00 -7.55 9.63
N TRP A 57 6.66 -8.72 9.08
CA TRP A 57 6.29 -9.88 9.88
C TRP A 57 6.84 -11.16 9.29
N ALA A 58 7.54 -11.95 10.11
CA ALA A 58 8.10 -13.25 9.74
C ALA A 58 7.08 -14.41 9.83
N GLY A 59 5.78 -14.09 9.88
CA GLY A 59 4.70 -15.06 9.87
C GLY A 59 4.42 -15.75 11.20
N PRO A 60 3.47 -16.72 11.22
CA PRO A 60 2.97 -17.34 12.45
C PRO A 60 4.03 -18.03 13.31
N ALA A 61 5.10 -18.56 12.69
CA ALA A 61 6.17 -19.26 13.40
C ALA A 61 7.02 -18.32 14.26
N ALA A 62 7.10 -17.03 13.91
CA ALA A 62 7.76 -16.00 14.71
C ALA A 62 6.87 -15.47 15.85
N GLY A 63 5.62 -15.91 15.92
CA GLY A 63 4.63 -15.42 16.88
C GLY A 63 4.03 -14.07 16.50
N ALA A 64 3.35 -13.44 17.46
CA ALA A 64 2.70 -12.16 17.29
C ALA A 64 3.67 -11.01 17.63
N ALA A 65 4.76 -10.93 16.86
CA ALA A 65 5.80 -9.92 16.98
C ALA A 65 6.06 -9.31 15.60
N PHE A 66 5.97 -7.99 15.51
CA PHE A 66 6.03 -7.24 14.26
C PHE A 66 7.10 -6.15 14.38
N ASP A 67 7.89 -5.96 13.33
CA ASP A 67 8.79 -4.82 13.24
C ASP A 67 8.04 -3.68 12.56
N VAL A 68 7.80 -2.60 13.30
CA VAL A 68 7.03 -1.45 12.81
C VAL A 68 7.95 -0.27 12.61
N LYS A 69 7.93 0.30 11.41
CA LYS A 69 8.62 1.52 11.03
C LYS A 69 7.61 2.62 10.69
N LEU A 70 7.83 3.79 11.27
CA LEU A 70 7.08 5.01 11.04
C LEU A 70 8.00 6.05 10.43
N ASP A 71 7.63 6.59 9.28
CA ASP A 71 8.37 7.63 8.58
C ASP A 71 7.47 8.85 8.33
N THR A 72 7.95 10.04 8.67
CA THR A 72 7.26 11.31 8.38
C THR A 72 8.27 12.42 8.11
N HIS A 73 7.79 13.54 7.57
CA HIS A 73 8.58 14.77 7.38
C HIS A 73 7.89 16.00 7.99
N SER A 74 6.82 15.81 8.77
CA SER A 74 5.99 16.93 9.24
C SER A 74 5.68 16.94 10.73
N VAL A 75 5.75 15.79 11.43
CA VAL A 75 5.40 15.68 12.86
C VAL A 75 6.48 14.97 13.66
N ASP A 76 6.61 15.31 14.93
CA ASP A 76 7.47 14.58 15.88
C ASP A 76 6.74 13.32 16.38
N LEU A 77 7.38 12.15 16.28
CA LEU A 77 6.83 10.85 16.66
C LEU A 77 7.30 10.39 18.04
N ASP A 78 8.15 11.12 18.76
CA ASP A 78 8.76 10.66 20.03
C ASP A 78 7.74 10.38 21.14
N ALA A 79 6.58 11.04 21.12
CA ALA A 79 5.51 10.83 22.10
C ALA A 79 4.54 9.70 21.72
N LEU A 80 4.62 9.18 20.49
CA LEU A 80 3.72 8.15 19.99
C LEU A 80 4.06 6.78 20.60
N ASP A 81 3.03 6.07 21.05
CA ASP A 81 3.11 4.67 21.49
C ASP A 81 2.03 3.87 20.74
N LEU A 82 2.36 2.65 20.35
CA LEU A 82 1.48 1.74 19.62
C LEU A 82 0.84 0.68 20.53
N ALA A 83 0.95 0.80 21.85
CA ALA A 83 0.33 -0.10 22.82
C ALA A 83 -1.21 -0.24 22.69
N GLY A 84 -1.88 0.71 22.02
CA GLY A 84 -3.31 0.62 21.70
C GLY A 84 -3.64 -0.28 20.50
N ALA A 85 -2.64 -0.83 19.81
CA ALA A 85 -2.86 -1.67 18.64
C ALA A 85 -3.49 -3.02 19.00
N THR A 86 -4.23 -3.59 18.06
CA THR A 86 -4.86 -4.91 18.20
C THR A 86 -4.53 -5.81 17.02
N LEU A 87 -4.39 -7.09 17.29
CA LEU A 87 -4.25 -8.12 16.26
C LEU A 87 -5.54 -8.93 16.24
N ARG A 88 -6.27 -8.94 15.13
CA ARG A 88 -7.52 -9.70 14.98
C ARG A 88 -7.41 -10.75 13.88
N ASN A 89 -8.18 -11.83 13.98
CA ASN A 89 -8.24 -12.86 12.94
C ASN A 89 -9.66 -13.05 12.40
N ASP A 90 -9.78 -13.91 11.39
CA ASP A 90 -11.03 -14.24 10.71
C ASP A 90 -12.06 -14.98 11.55
N ARG A 91 -11.65 -15.43 12.74
CA ARG A 91 -12.49 -16.16 13.70
C ARG A 91 -13.05 -15.24 14.79
N GLY A 92 -12.72 -13.94 14.74
CA GLY A 92 -13.15 -12.95 15.72
C GLY A 92 -12.34 -12.95 17.02
N GLU A 93 -11.19 -13.63 17.05
CA GLU A 93 -10.26 -13.56 18.18
C GLU A 93 -9.45 -12.26 18.10
N THR A 94 -8.96 -11.78 19.24
CA THR A 94 -8.14 -10.57 19.30
C THR A 94 -7.04 -10.69 20.35
N LEU A 95 -5.85 -10.19 20.03
CA LEU A 95 -4.76 -9.94 20.96
C LEU A 95 -4.53 -8.43 21.09
N THR A 96 -4.06 -8.00 22.26
CA THR A 96 -3.70 -6.60 22.54
C THR A 96 -2.19 -6.43 22.53
N ALA A 97 -1.72 -5.30 21.99
CA ALA A 97 -0.30 -4.98 21.99
C ALA A 97 0.22 -4.70 23.40
N SER A 98 1.46 -5.09 23.64
CA SER A 98 2.27 -4.59 24.75
C SER A 98 2.85 -3.20 24.39
N ALA A 99 3.57 -2.58 25.32
CA ALA A 99 4.25 -1.31 25.07
C ALA A 99 5.21 -1.41 23.86
N TRP A 100 5.16 -0.43 22.96
CA TRP A 100 5.98 -0.45 21.75
C TRP A 100 7.46 -0.21 22.09
N VAL A 101 8.31 -1.17 21.75
CA VAL A 101 9.75 -1.09 22.05
C VAL A 101 10.46 -0.42 20.88
N ALA A 102 10.37 0.91 20.84
CA ALA A 102 11.03 1.74 19.83
C ALA A 102 11.81 2.88 20.48
N PRO A 103 13.12 3.02 20.20
CA PRO A 103 13.87 4.21 20.59
C PRO A 103 13.20 5.50 20.11
N LYS A 104 13.55 6.60 20.76
CA LYS A 104 13.28 7.93 20.22
C LYS A 104 14.02 8.12 18.91
N GLY A 105 13.41 8.85 17.99
CA GLY A 105 13.94 9.05 16.64
C GLY A 105 13.37 10.26 15.91
N GLY A 106 12.52 11.06 16.58
CA GLY A 106 11.91 12.26 16.01
C GLY A 106 10.97 11.91 14.87
N HIS A 107 11.37 12.20 13.64
CA HIS A 107 10.55 12.01 12.43
C HIS A 107 10.62 10.60 11.83
N HIS A 108 11.51 9.75 12.36
CA HIS A 108 11.63 8.35 11.96
C HIS A 108 11.71 7.50 13.22
N ARG A 109 10.80 6.54 13.39
CA ARG A 109 10.84 5.62 14.54
C ARG A 109 10.60 4.20 14.09
N GLU A 110 11.34 3.29 14.69
CA GLU A 110 11.28 1.86 14.38
C GLU A 110 11.41 1.05 15.66
N GLY A 111 10.66 -0.05 15.73
CA GLY A 111 10.80 -0.97 16.85
C GLY A 111 9.79 -2.09 16.84
N ALA A 112 9.99 -3.02 17.78
CA ALA A 112 9.18 -4.22 17.91
C ALA A 112 7.84 -3.91 18.59
N LEU A 113 6.75 -4.33 17.93
CA LEU A 113 5.40 -4.36 18.46
C LEU A 113 5.00 -5.81 18.73
N THR A 114 4.86 -6.15 20.00
CA THR A 114 4.52 -7.50 20.46
C THR A 114 3.12 -7.56 21.03
N PHE A 115 2.49 -8.73 20.97
CA PHE A 115 1.13 -8.93 21.47
C PHE A 115 1.10 -9.98 22.57
N ASP A 116 0.35 -9.70 23.62
CA ASP A 116 0.16 -10.59 24.75
C ASP A 116 -0.89 -11.67 24.42
N GLY A 117 -0.71 -12.87 24.98
CA GLY A 117 -1.66 -13.99 24.86
C GLY A 117 -1.08 -15.24 24.20
N ASN A 118 -1.96 -16.17 23.82
CA ASN A 118 -1.55 -17.44 23.21
C ASN A 118 -1.50 -17.31 21.68
N ALA A 119 -0.37 -16.81 21.16
CA ALA A 119 -0.15 -16.64 19.72
C ALA A 119 -0.32 -17.95 18.93
N THR A 120 0.14 -19.10 19.47
CA THR A 120 0.00 -20.39 18.80
C THR A 120 -1.48 -20.74 18.55
N ALA A 121 -2.33 -20.58 19.57
CA ALA A 121 -3.76 -20.83 19.42
C ALA A 121 -4.43 -19.80 18.50
N PHE A 122 -4.03 -18.52 18.60
CA PHE A 122 -4.55 -17.42 17.80
C PHE A 122 -4.32 -17.62 16.29
N PHE A 123 -3.15 -18.12 15.90
CA PHE A 123 -2.84 -18.38 14.48
C PHE A 123 -3.34 -19.74 13.98
N ALA A 124 -3.50 -20.73 14.86
CA ALA A 124 -3.84 -22.10 14.45
C ALA A 124 -5.20 -22.16 13.74
N GLY A 125 -5.20 -22.33 12.42
CA GLY A 125 -6.42 -22.41 11.60
C GLY A 125 -7.05 -21.06 11.26
N ALA A 126 -6.36 -19.94 11.52
CA ALA A 126 -6.75 -18.64 10.98
C ALA A 126 -6.49 -18.62 9.46
N LYS A 127 -7.38 -17.96 8.71
CA LYS A 127 -7.20 -17.71 7.27
C LYS A 127 -6.49 -16.40 7.02
N TRP A 128 -6.75 -15.41 7.87
CA TRP A 128 -6.13 -14.10 7.79
C TRP A 128 -6.01 -13.49 9.17
N ILE A 129 -5.06 -12.58 9.28
CA ILE A 129 -4.89 -11.70 10.43
C ILE A 129 -4.81 -10.25 9.97
N GLU A 130 -5.24 -9.35 10.86
CA GLU A 130 -5.20 -7.92 10.65
C GLU A 130 -4.58 -7.24 11.87
N LEU A 131 -3.49 -6.51 11.65
CA LEU A 131 -2.92 -5.57 12.59
C LEU A 131 -3.66 -4.24 12.44
N VAL A 132 -4.33 -3.82 13.52
CA VAL A 132 -5.05 -2.57 13.61
C VAL A 132 -4.26 -1.61 14.48
N ILE A 133 -3.80 -0.51 13.88
CA ILE A 133 -3.03 0.55 14.54
C ILE A 133 -3.88 1.82 14.56
N THR A 134 -4.03 2.43 15.72
CA THR A 134 -4.86 3.64 15.91
C THR A 134 -4.01 4.88 16.19
N GLY A 135 -4.49 6.04 15.76
CA GLY A 135 -3.91 7.34 16.17
C GLY A 135 -2.52 7.63 15.61
N VAL A 136 -2.21 7.15 14.40
CA VAL A 136 -0.92 7.43 13.73
C VAL A 136 -1.13 8.44 12.61
N GLY A 137 -0.61 9.65 12.85
CA GLY A 137 -0.87 10.80 11.99
C GLY A 137 -2.32 11.26 12.10
N ASP A 138 -2.87 11.79 11.01
CA ASP A 138 -4.27 12.27 10.99
C ASP A 138 -5.30 11.15 10.70
N LEU A 139 -4.85 9.90 10.58
CA LEU A 139 -5.73 8.75 10.37
C LEU A 139 -6.16 8.17 11.72
N PRO A 140 -7.48 8.00 11.96
CA PRO A 140 -7.96 7.41 13.22
C PRO A 140 -7.53 5.95 13.36
N GLU A 141 -7.46 5.22 12.24
CA GLU A 141 -7.16 3.78 12.20
C GLU A 141 -6.43 3.42 10.90
N ARG A 142 -5.52 2.44 11.00
CA ARG A 142 -4.84 1.76 9.90
C ARG A 142 -5.00 0.26 10.10
N THR A 143 -5.33 -0.47 9.04
CA THR A 143 -5.42 -1.94 9.04
C THR A 143 -4.43 -2.51 8.04
N LEU A 144 -3.52 -3.37 8.51
CA LEU A 144 -2.57 -4.11 7.69
C LEU A 144 -2.90 -5.60 7.78
N ARG A 145 -2.96 -6.29 6.64
CA ARG A 145 -3.50 -7.65 6.56
C ARG A 145 -2.49 -8.64 5.99
N TRP A 146 -2.48 -9.85 6.55
CA TRP A 146 -1.79 -11.00 5.98
C TRP A 146 -2.75 -12.17 5.87
N ASP A 147 -2.69 -12.91 4.77
CA ASP A 147 -3.41 -14.18 4.61
C ASP A 147 -2.49 -15.31 5.05
N VAL A 148 -2.86 -15.97 6.16
CA VAL A 148 -2.03 -16.96 6.87
C VAL A 148 -2.54 -18.38 6.74
N GLY A 149 -3.74 -18.53 6.15
CA GLY A 149 -4.28 -19.82 5.76
C GLY A 149 -3.80 -20.19 4.35
N SER A 150 -3.43 -21.45 4.19
CA SER A 150 -3.23 -22.10 2.88
C SER A 150 -4.51 -22.80 2.41
#